data_AF-R7T7P1-F1
#
_entry.id   AF-R7T7P1-F1
#
_cell.length_a   1.000
_cell.length_b   1.000
_cell.length_c   1.000
_cell.angle_alpha   90.00
_cell.angle_beta   90.00
_cell.angle_gamma   90.00
#
_symmetry.space_group_name_H-M   'P 1'
#
loop_
_entity.id
_entity.type
_entity.pdbx_description
1 polymer ?
#
loop_
_entity_poly.entity_id
_entity_poly.type
_entity_poly.pdbx_seq_one_letter_code
_entity_poly.pdbx_strand_id
1 'polypeptide(L)'
;VAQDAIHYICQHESCAPPPNRTALIMRNLLDDTLKHRLDMMRNLVMTLDIEERNQLELLHNIATSMFDDQLVNWGRIVTFHAFCGYLARYCEERQIPDCGDLIADILSSTVINRLGLWIVANGGW
;
A
#
# COMPACT_ATOMS: atom_id res chain seq x y z
N VAL A 1 -3.20 6.28 8.92
CA VAL A 1 -1.98 5.54 8.48
C VAL A 1 -2.01 5.27 6.98
N ALA A 2 -3.06 4.65 6.42
CA ALA A 2 -3.14 4.37 4.97
C ALA A 2 -3.04 5.65 4.08
N GLN A 3 -3.91 6.63 4.28
CA GLN A 3 -3.86 7.90 3.53
C GLN A 3 -2.50 8.61 3.66
N ASP A 4 -1.98 8.68 4.89
CA ASP A 4 -0.65 9.24 5.15
C ASP A 4 0.47 8.51 4.37
N ALA A 5 0.45 7.18 4.37
CA ALA A 5 1.43 6.36 3.69
C ALA A 5 1.39 6.56 2.16
N ILE A 6 0.20 6.57 1.57
CA ILE A 6 0.05 6.81 0.12
C ILE A 6 0.52 8.21 -0.25
N HIS A 7 0.05 9.23 0.48
CA HIS A 7 0.42 10.62 0.25
C HIS A 7 1.94 10.83 0.38
N TYR A 8 2.56 10.25 1.41
CA TYR A 8 4.01 10.32 1.63
C TYR A 8 4.81 9.74 0.46
N ILE A 9 4.39 8.58 -0.08
CA ILE A 9 5.10 7.91 -1.18
C ILE A 9 4.90 8.64 -2.52
N CYS A 10 3.68 9.10 -2.81
CA CYS A 10 3.37 9.85 -4.04
C CYS A 10 4.15 11.17 -4.10
N GLN A 11 4.12 11.94 -3.02
CA GLN A 11 4.67 13.30 -3.01
C GLN A 11 6.18 13.39 -2.82
N HIS A 12 6.90 12.26 -2.83
CA HIS A 12 8.36 12.15 -2.74
C HIS A 12 8.96 13.30 -1.90
N GLU A 13 8.88 13.20 -0.57
CA GLU A 13 9.28 14.25 0.40
C GLU A 13 8.23 15.33 0.69
N SER A 14 6.97 14.96 0.94
CA SER A 14 6.03 15.90 1.56
C SER A 14 6.58 16.37 2.92
N CYS A 15 6.84 17.68 3.04
CA CYS A 15 7.33 18.37 4.25
C CYS A 15 6.32 18.30 5.42
N ALA A 16 5.14 17.70 5.19
CA ALA A 16 4.14 17.50 6.22
C ALA A 16 4.64 16.51 7.30
N PRO A 17 4.70 16.93 8.57
CA PRO A 17 5.09 16.04 9.66
C PRO A 17 4.11 14.86 9.76
N PRO A 18 4.60 13.66 10.13
CA PRO A 18 3.74 12.51 10.29
C PRO A 18 2.69 12.77 11.38
N PRO A 19 1.42 12.36 11.18
CA PRO A 19 0.32 12.70 12.07
C PRO A 19 0.44 12.07 13.47
N ASN A 20 1.17 10.96 13.58
CA ASN A 20 1.46 10.30 14.85
C ASN A 20 2.69 9.37 14.73
N ARG A 21 3.09 8.78 15.86
CA ARG A 21 4.25 7.87 15.91
C ARG A 21 4.08 6.63 15.01
N THR A 22 2.89 6.06 14.94
CA THR A 22 2.62 4.88 14.10
C THR A 22 2.82 5.22 12.62
N ALA A 23 2.34 6.39 12.18
CA ALA A 23 2.56 6.88 10.82
C ALA A 23 4.06 7.13 10.53
N LEU A 24 4.80 7.73 11.47
CA LEU A 24 6.25 7.91 11.33
C LEU A 24 6.97 6.57 11.13
N ILE A 25 6.69 5.58 11.99
CA ILE A 25 7.31 4.26 11.89
C ILE A 25 6.93 3.60 10.55
N MET A 26 5.67 3.74 10.14
CA MET A 26 5.22 3.23 8.86
C MET A 26 5.99 3.85 7.69
N ARG A 27 6.16 5.18 7.64
CA ARG A 27 6.96 5.86 6.61
C ARG A 27 8.37 5.29 6.51
N ASN A 28 9.06 5.13 7.64
CA ASN A 28 10.42 4.54 7.68
C ASN A 28 10.44 3.10 7.15
N LEU A 29 9.46 2.28 7.57
CA LEU A 29 9.35 0.89 7.10
C LEU A 29 9.08 0.82 5.60
N LEU A 30 8.30 1.75 5.07
CA LEU A 30 8.00 1.86 3.65
C LEU A 30 9.25 2.26 2.86
N ASP A 31 10.01 3.25 3.31
CA ASP A 31 11.27 3.66 2.69
C ASP A 31 12.27 2.50 2.63
N ASP A 32 12.46 1.81 3.76
CA ASP A 32 13.33 0.63 3.83
C ASP A 32 12.82 -0.48 2.91
N THR A 33 11.52 -0.75 2.90
CA THR A 33 10.92 -1.80 2.07
C THR A 33 11.09 -1.49 0.59
N LEU A 34 10.74 -0.28 0.16
CA LEU A 34 10.86 0.15 -1.23
C LEU A 34 12.31 0.17 -1.69
N LYS A 35 13.25 0.59 -0.84
CA LYS A 35 14.68 0.56 -1.13
C LYS A 35 15.21 -0.85 -1.42
N HIS A 36 14.79 -1.85 -0.65
CA HIS A 36 15.28 -3.23 -0.79
C HIS A 36 14.49 -4.07 -1.79
N ARG A 37 13.25 -3.68 -2.11
CA ARG A 37 12.30 -4.51 -2.88
C ARG A 37 11.74 -3.81 -4.12
N LEU A 38 12.38 -2.73 -4.58
CA LEU A 38 11.90 -1.93 -5.70
C LEU A 38 11.61 -2.76 -6.96
N ASP A 39 12.52 -3.65 -7.34
CA ASP A 39 12.37 -4.48 -8.55
C ASP A 39 11.18 -5.43 -8.45
N MET A 40 10.92 -5.98 -7.25
CA MET A 40 9.72 -6.78 -7.01
C MET A 40 8.46 -5.93 -7.18
N MET A 41 8.41 -4.72 -6.62
CA MET A 41 7.26 -3.82 -6.78
C MET A 41 7.01 -3.47 -8.24
N ARG A 42 8.08 -3.13 -8.97
CA ARG A 42 8.01 -2.86 -10.41
C ARG A 42 7.45 -4.06 -11.17
N ASN A 43 7.99 -5.26 -10.94
CA ASN A 43 7.53 -6.48 -11.62
C ASN A 43 6.06 -6.77 -11.33
N LEU A 44 5.62 -6.61 -10.07
CA LEU A 44 4.22 -6.76 -9.69
C LEU A 44 3.34 -5.76 -10.45
N VAL A 45 3.71 -4.48 -10.45
CA VAL A 45 2.95 -3.44 -11.19
C VAL A 45 2.92 -3.67 -12.69
N MET A 46 4.00 -4.18 -13.30
CA MET A 46 4.03 -4.49 -14.74
C MET A 46 3.24 -5.76 -15.11
N THR A 47 3.16 -6.72 -14.19
CA THR A 47 2.35 -7.95 -14.39
C THR A 47 0.86 -7.64 -14.31
N LEU A 48 0.52 -6.59 -13.59
CA LEU A 48 -0.82 -6.06 -13.55
C LEU A 48 -1.05 -5.33 -14.87
N ASP A 49 -1.87 -5.93 -15.71
CA ASP A 49 -2.36 -5.29 -16.92
C ASP A 49 -3.29 -4.15 -16.48
N ILE A 50 -2.70 -2.99 -16.18
CA ILE A 50 -3.43 -1.79 -15.76
C ILE A 50 -4.09 -1.22 -17.02
N GLU A 51 -5.10 -1.91 -17.54
CA GLU A 51 -6.07 -1.31 -18.44
C GLU A 51 -6.98 -0.40 -17.61
N GLU A 52 -7.13 0.85 -18.07
CA GLU A 52 -7.67 2.00 -17.32
C GLU A 52 -9.01 1.79 -16.61
N ARG A 53 -9.80 0.76 -16.94
CA ARG A 53 -11.22 0.69 -16.57
C ARG A 53 -11.55 -0.03 -15.26
N ASN A 54 -10.72 -0.93 -14.73
CA ASN A 54 -11.06 -1.72 -13.53
C ASN A 54 -9.98 -1.71 -12.43
N GLN A 55 -9.49 -0.52 -12.06
CA GLN A 55 -8.45 -0.33 -11.03
C GLN A 55 -8.81 -0.92 -9.64
N LEU A 56 -10.10 -0.89 -9.28
CA LEU A 56 -10.64 -1.49 -8.05
C LEU A 56 -10.55 -3.01 -8.04
N GLU A 57 -10.88 -3.65 -9.16
CA GLU A 57 -10.86 -5.11 -9.29
C GLU A 57 -9.42 -5.63 -9.27
N LEU A 58 -8.53 -4.92 -9.97
CA LEU A 58 -7.12 -5.21 -9.99
C LEU A 58 -6.51 -5.18 -8.58
N LEU A 59 -6.77 -4.11 -7.81
CA LEU A 59 -6.23 -4.00 -6.46
C LEU A 59 -6.85 -5.02 -5.48
N HIS A 60 -8.14 -5.30 -5.62
CA HIS A 60 -8.81 -6.33 -4.84
C HIS A 60 -8.24 -7.73 -5.13
N ASN A 61 -7.92 -8.02 -6.39
CA ASN A 61 -7.30 -9.28 -6.80
C ASN A 61 -5.88 -9.42 -6.24
N ILE A 62 -5.10 -8.33 -6.20
CA ILE A 62 -3.78 -8.32 -5.56
C ILE A 62 -3.87 -8.54 -4.06
N ALA A 63 -4.77 -7.81 -3.38
CA ALA A 63 -4.99 -7.97 -1.96
C ALA A 63 -5.43 -9.41 -1.63
N THR A 64 -6.29 -9.99 -2.47
CA THR A 64 -6.71 -11.38 -2.32
C THR A 64 -5.53 -12.33 -2.53
N SER A 65 -4.78 -12.20 -3.63
CA SER A 65 -3.62 -13.04 -3.93
C SER A 65 -2.52 -12.97 -2.86
N MET A 66 -2.22 -11.78 -2.33
CA MET A 66 -1.15 -11.60 -1.35
C MET A 66 -1.44 -12.28 0.01
N PHE A 67 -2.72 -12.50 0.33
CA PHE A 67 -3.15 -13.08 1.60
C PHE A 67 -3.93 -14.39 1.44
N ASP A 68 -3.95 -14.98 0.24
CA ASP A 68 -4.76 -16.17 -0.10
C ASP A 68 -4.26 -17.44 0.60
N ASP A 69 -2.96 -17.49 0.90
CA ASP A 69 -2.33 -18.59 1.63
C ASP A 69 -2.59 -18.56 3.15
N GLN A 70 -3.38 -17.58 3.64
CA GLN A 70 -3.73 -17.36 5.05
C GLN A 70 -2.54 -17.10 5.99
N LEU A 71 -1.34 -16.87 5.45
CA LEU A 71 -0.14 -16.61 6.24
C LEU A 71 0.02 -15.09 6.45
N VAL A 72 -0.72 -14.52 7.40
CA VAL A 72 -0.60 -13.10 7.74
C VAL A 72 0.56 -12.87 8.72
N ASN A 73 1.40 -11.88 8.43
CA ASN A 73 2.43 -11.37 9.35
C ASN A 73 2.73 -9.89 9.08
N TRP A 74 3.41 -9.24 10.02
CA TRP A 74 3.77 -7.82 9.93
C TRP A 74 4.55 -7.45 8.66
N GLY A 75 5.49 -8.29 8.24
CA GLY A 75 6.27 -8.06 7.03
C GLY A 75 5.39 -7.99 5.78
N ARG A 76 4.38 -8.86 5.67
CA ARG A 76 3.42 -8.82 4.55
C ARG A 76 2.49 -7.62 4.62
N ILE A 77 2.05 -7.21 5.82
CA ILE A 77 1.25 -5.99 6.00
C ILE A 77 2.02 -4.75 5.51
N VAL A 78 3.29 -4.63 5.90
CA VAL A 78 4.18 -3.54 5.46
C VAL A 78 4.42 -3.62 3.95
N THR A 79 4.69 -4.82 3.42
CA THR A 79 4.89 -5.05 1.98
C THR A 79 3.65 -4.64 1.18
N PHE A 80 2.45 -4.93 1.68
CA PHE A 80 1.20 -4.52 1.05
C PHE A 80 1.05 -3.00 0.99
N HIS A 81 1.33 -2.29 2.09
CA HIS A 81 1.33 -0.82 2.08
C HIS A 81 2.38 -0.25 1.12
N ALA A 82 3.59 -0.83 1.08
CA ALA A 82 4.66 -0.42 0.15
C ALA A 82 4.22 -0.62 -1.30
N PHE A 83 3.59 -1.75 -1.59
CA PHE A 83 3.04 -2.04 -2.91
C PHE A 83 1.96 -1.02 -3.31
N CYS A 84 0.98 -0.75 -2.44
CA CYS A 84 -0.06 0.24 -2.69
C CYS A 84 0.53 1.64 -2.94
N GLY A 85 1.50 2.08 -2.12
CA GLY A 85 2.14 3.37 -2.33
C GLY A 85 2.93 3.44 -3.64
N TYR A 86 3.67 2.37 -3.98
CA TYR A 86 4.39 2.30 -5.26
C TYR A 86 3.43 2.36 -6.46
N LEU A 87 2.29 1.66 -6.37
CA LEU A 87 1.26 1.70 -7.42
C LEU A 87 0.60 3.09 -7.53
N ALA A 88 0.32 3.75 -6.42
CA ALA A 88 -0.23 5.10 -6.42
C ALA A 88 0.71 6.10 -7.11
N ARG A 89 2.01 6.01 -6.81
CA ARG A 89 3.03 6.80 -7.52
C ARG A 89 3.08 6.44 -9.01
N TYR A 90 3.01 5.16 -9.36
CA TYR A 90 3.00 4.71 -10.76
C TYR A 90 1.80 5.25 -11.55
N CYS A 91 0.62 5.33 -10.92
CA CYS A 91 -0.58 5.96 -11.45
C CYS A 91 -0.40 7.48 -11.66
N GLU A 92 0.16 8.17 -10.66
CA GLU A 92 0.40 9.62 -10.70
C GLU A 92 1.37 9.99 -11.82
N GLU A 93 2.45 9.23 -12.00
CA GLU A 93 3.40 9.37 -13.11
C GLU A 93 2.74 9.21 -14.49
N ARG A 94 1.60 8.49 -14.56
CA ARG A 94 0.80 8.29 -15.78
C ARG A 94 -0.40 9.22 -15.90
N GLN A 95 -0.54 10.17 -14.98
CA GLN A 95 -1.65 11.13 -14.94
C GLN A 95 -3.03 10.46 -14.86
N ILE A 96 -3.11 9.29 -14.21
CA ILE A 96 -4.37 8.63 -13.93
C ILE A 96 -5.07 9.39 -12.78
N PRO A 97 -6.20 10.06 -13.02
CA PRO A 97 -6.86 10.87 -12.01
C PRO A 97 -7.39 10.02 -10.86
N ASP A 98 -7.43 10.59 -9.66
CA ASP A 98 -8.03 10.04 -8.43
C ASP A 98 -7.49 8.66 -7.96
N CYS A 99 -6.45 8.13 -8.62
CA CYS A 99 -5.92 6.80 -8.31
C CYS A 99 -5.29 6.73 -6.90
N GLY A 100 -4.66 7.81 -6.42
CA GLY A 100 -4.05 7.85 -5.08
C GLY A 100 -5.07 7.68 -3.95
N ASP A 101 -6.16 8.47 -3.99
CA ASP A 101 -7.23 8.39 -2.99
C ASP A 101 -7.95 7.05 -3.05
N LEU A 102 -8.22 6.56 -4.27
CA LEU A 102 -8.81 5.24 -4.47
C LEU A 102 -7.96 4.12 -3.85
N ILE A 103 -6.65 4.14 -4.08
CA ILE A 103 -5.73 3.16 -3.51
C ILE A 103 -5.69 3.28 -1.98
N ALA A 104 -5.72 4.49 -1.43
CA ALA A 104 -5.74 4.70 0.02
C ALA A 104 -7.00 4.11 0.67
N ASP A 105 -8.16 4.29 0.03
CA ASP A 105 -9.44 3.74 0.50
C ASP A 105 -9.45 2.20 0.45
N ILE A 106 -8.95 1.60 -0.63
CA ILE A 106 -8.87 0.15 -0.75
C ILE A 106 -7.87 -0.44 0.25
N LEU A 107 -6.71 0.20 0.43
CA LEU A 107 -5.73 -0.18 1.44
C LEU A 107 -6.37 -0.16 2.84
N SER A 108 -7.05 0.93 3.16
CA SER A 108 -7.77 1.08 4.43
C SER A 108 -8.82 -0.01 4.62
N SER A 109 -9.68 -0.24 3.62
CA SER A 109 -10.72 -1.27 3.64
C SER A 109 -10.14 -2.68 3.81
N THR A 110 -9.07 -3.00 3.09
CA THR A 110 -8.41 -4.31 3.18
C THR A 110 -7.82 -4.53 4.58
N VAL A 111 -7.12 -3.53 5.09
CA VAL A 111 -6.52 -3.57 6.41
C VAL A 111 -7.59 -3.75 7.49
N ILE A 112 -8.68 -2.98 7.44
CA ILE A 112 -9.75 -3.04 8.43
C ILE A 112 -10.50 -4.37 8.34
N ASN A 113 -10.97 -4.75 7.15
CA ASN A 113 -11.92 -5.84 6.97
C ASN A 113 -11.26 -7.22 6.96
N ARG A 114 -10.04 -7.33 6.42
CA ARG A 114 -9.37 -8.64 6.28
C ARG A 114 -8.27 -8.86 7.31
N LEU A 115 -7.53 -7.80 7.64
CA LEU A 115 -6.35 -7.93 8.50
C LEU A 115 -6.65 -7.52 9.95
N GLY A 116 -7.71 -6.74 10.19
CA GLY A 116 -7.98 -6.08 11.46
C GLY A 116 -8.06 -7.02 12.66
N LEU A 117 -8.72 -8.17 12.51
CA LEU A 117 -8.78 -9.19 13.57
C LEU A 117 -7.39 -9.74 13.91
N TRP A 118 -6.58 -10.05 12.89
CA TRP A 118 -5.22 -10.53 13.10
C TRP A 118 -4.35 -9.47 13.77
N ILE A 119 -4.47 -8.21 13.35
CA ILE A 119 -3.73 -7.07 13.89
C ILE A 119 -4.02 -6.90 15.38
N VAL A 120 -5.29 -6.89 15.77
CA VAL A 120 -5.71 -6.76 17.18
C VAL A 120 -5.18 -7.95 17.99
N ALA A 121 -5.30 -9.17 17.46
CA ALA A 121 -4.79 -10.38 18.12
C ALA A 121 -3.26 -10.39 18.29
N ASN A 122 -2.52 -9.58 17.52
CA ASN A 122 -1.05 -9.49 17.53
C ASN A 122 -0.53 -8.16 18.10
N GLY A 123 -1.30 -7.52 18.99
CA GLY A 123 -0.86 -6.37 19.78
C GLY A 123 -1.23 -4.99 19.21
N GLY A 124 -1.85 -4.95 18.03
CA GLY A 124 -2.26 -3.71 17.38
C GLY A 124 -1.08 -2.82 16.96
N TRP A 125 -1.40 -1.59 16.60
CA TRP A 125 -0.45 -0.51 16.30
C TRP A 125 -0.98 0.84 16.75
#